data_AF-A0A6J7L8G8-F1
#
_entry.id   AF-A0A6J7L8G8-F1
#
_cell.length_a   1.000
_cell.length_b   1.000
_cell.length_c   1.000
_cell.angle_alpha   90.00
_cell.angle_beta   90.00
_cell.angle_gamma   90.00
#
_symmetry.space_group_name_H-M   'P 1'
#
loop_
_entity.id
_entity.type
_entity.pdbx_description
1 polymer ?
#
loop_
_entity_poly.entity_id
_entity_poly.type
_entity_poly.pdbx_seq_one_letter_code
_entity_poly.pdbx_strand_id
1 'polypeptide(L)'
;MKVAALDVLIFEGVNALQFHDEFDVSIYLDAEEPIMREWFIQRTIKFRDAARIEYSPFFDPWINVADELFLEMANSAWDLVNLPNLVDNIEPNRPLAHAVIEWEADHTIRSITIRESS
;
A
#
# COMPACT_ATOMS: atom_id res chain seq x y z
N MET A 1 -17.23 16.98 -2.16
CA MET A 1 -16.50 17.63 -1.06
C MET A 1 -15.77 18.83 -1.64
N LYS A 2 -15.96 20.05 -1.11
CA LYS A 2 -15.14 21.21 -1.51
C LYS A 2 -14.02 21.35 -0.50
N VAL A 3 -12.79 21.20 -0.95
CA VAL A 3 -11.60 21.52 -0.14
C VAL A 3 -11.40 23.03 -0.25
N ALA A 4 -11.13 23.70 0.86
CA ALA A 4 -10.83 25.14 0.87
C ALA A 4 -9.54 25.42 0.09
N ALA A 5 -9.23 26.70 -0.18
CA ALA A 5 -7.94 27.04 -0.76
C ALA A 5 -6.81 26.58 0.19
N LEU A 6 -5.95 25.67 -0.29
CA LEU A 6 -4.81 25.12 0.42
C LEU A 6 -3.54 25.41 -0.39
N ASP A 7 -2.43 25.66 0.29
CA ASP A 7 -1.13 25.85 -0.36
C ASP A 7 -0.53 24.53 -0.85
N VAL A 8 -0.79 23.43 -0.14
CA VAL A 8 -0.35 22.07 -0.48
C VAL A 8 -1.47 21.08 -0.18
N LEU A 9 -1.73 20.17 -1.12
CA LEU A 9 -2.63 19.04 -0.96
C LEU A 9 -1.85 17.75 -1.19
N ILE A 10 -1.85 16.85 -0.21
CA ILE A 10 -1.33 15.49 -0.40
C ILE A 10 -2.50 14.62 -0.85
N PHE A 11 -2.39 14.10 -2.07
CA PHE A 11 -3.30 13.09 -2.61
C PHE A 11 -2.59 11.73 -2.55
N GLU A 12 -3.17 10.78 -1.83
CA GLU A 12 -2.60 9.44 -1.67
C GLU A 12 -3.56 8.35 -2.14
N GLY A 13 -2.99 7.26 -2.63
CA GLY A 13 -3.74 6.10 -3.09
C GLY A 13 -2.97 5.29 -4.12
N VAL A 14 -3.25 3.99 -4.17
CA VAL A 14 -2.63 3.06 -5.12
C VAL A 14 -2.94 3.39 -6.59
N ASN A 15 -3.98 4.19 -6.85
CA ASN A 15 -4.37 4.66 -8.17
C ASN A 15 -3.93 6.10 -8.47
N ALA A 16 -3.23 6.79 -7.55
CA ALA A 16 -2.92 8.21 -7.70
C ALA A 16 -2.18 8.51 -9.01
N LEU A 17 -1.17 7.71 -9.36
CA LEU A 17 -0.40 7.92 -10.59
C LEU A 17 -1.20 7.75 -11.90
N GLN A 18 -2.42 7.20 -11.85
CA GLN A 18 -3.30 7.19 -13.03
C GLN A 18 -3.77 8.61 -13.40
N PHE A 19 -3.64 9.57 -12.48
CA PHE A 19 -3.94 11.00 -12.65
C PHE A 19 -2.69 11.87 -12.54
N HIS A 20 -1.51 11.32 -12.85
CA HIS A 20 -0.22 12.01 -12.65
C HIS A 20 -0.15 13.42 -13.26
N ASP A 21 -0.80 13.66 -14.41
CA ASP A 21 -0.85 14.96 -15.10
C ASP A 21 -1.55 16.07 -14.30
N GLU A 22 -2.34 15.71 -13.28
CA GLU A 22 -3.03 16.66 -12.39
C GLU A 22 -2.18 17.10 -11.19
N PHE A 23 -0.97 16.53 -11.02
CA PHE A 23 -0.11 16.79 -9.86
C PHE A 23 1.18 17.51 -10.24
N ASP A 24 1.54 18.55 -9.48
CA ASP A 24 2.83 19.24 -9.62
C ASP A 24 4.01 18.33 -9.28
N VAL A 25 3.82 17.42 -8.31
CA VAL A 25 4.82 16.44 -7.85
C VAL A 25 4.12 15.11 -7.57
N SER A 26 4.74 14.00 -7.96
CA SER A 26 4.22 12.67 -7.75
C SER A 26 5.31 11.73 -7.24
N ILE A 27 4.97 10.91 -6.24
CA ILE A 27 5.92 10.04 -5.54
C ILE A 27 5.39 8.60 -5.60
N TYR A 28 6.23 7.67 -6.03
CA TYR A 28 5.98 6.22 -5.93
C TYR A 28 6.80 5.63 -4.79
N LEU A 29 6.16 4.85 -3.93
CA LEU A 29 6.83 4.10 -2.87
C LEU A 29 6.99 2.65 -3.35
N ASP A 30 8.23 2.20 -3.46
CA ASP A 30 8.59 0.90 -4.01
C ASP A 30 9.25 0.01 -2.95
N ALA A 31 9.02 -1.30 -3.06
CA ALA A 31 9.73 -2.33 -2.30
C ALA A 31 9.64 -3.63 -3.09
N GLU A 32 10.51 -4.59 -2.80
CA GLU A 32 10.43 -5.90 -3.46
C GLU A 32 9.13 -6.62 -3.05
N GLU A 33 8.50 -7.35 -3.98
CA GLU A 33 7.21 -8.03 -3.74
C GLU A 33 7.16 -8.88 -2.46
N PRO A 34 8.19 -9.70 -2.14
CA PRO A 34 8.20 -10.46 -0.88
C PRO A 34 8.17 -9.58 0.37
N ILE A 35 8.76 -8.39 0.31
CA ILE A 35 8.75 -7.43 1.42
C ILE A 35 7.33 -6.84 1.60
N MET A 36 6.71 -6.41 0.51
CA MET A 36 5.35 -5.87 0.54
C MET A 36 4.33 -6.90 1.01
N ARG A 37 4.48 -8.16 0.58
CA ARG A 37 3.67 -9.30 1.05
C ARG A 37 3.77 -9.47 2.55
N GLU A 38 5.00 -9.52 3.07
CA GLU A 38 5.24 -9.68 4.51
C GLU A 38 4.58 -8.55 5.31
N TRP A 39 4.76 -7.30 4.90
CA TRP A 39 4.11 -6.15 5.54
C TRP A 39 2.59 -6.24 5.50
N PHE A 40 2.01 -6.65 4.36
CA PHE A 40 0.57 -6.83 4.23
C PHE A 40 0.06 -7.89 5.20
N ILE A 41 0.72 -9.05 5.28
CA ILE A 41 0.34 -10.15 6.17
C ILE A 41 0.44 -9.71 7.63
N GLN A 42 1.58 -9.15 8.04
CA GLN A 42 1.82 -8.69 9.41
C GLN A 42 0.78 -7.64 9.84
N ARG A 43 0.50 -6.65 8.97
CA ARG A 43 -0.50 -5.62 9.23
C ARG A 43 -1.90 -6.20 9.38
N THR A 44 -2.26 -7.16 8.52
CA THR A 44 -3.58 -7.81 8.53
C THR A 44 -3.78 -8.61 9.82
N ILE A 45 -2.78 -9.39 10.23
CA ILE A 45 -2.81 -10.13 11.50
C ILE A 45 -2.93 -9.16 12.68
N LYS A 46 -2.12 -8.08 12.68
CA LYS A 46 -2.17 -7.05 13.72
C LYS A 46 -3.56 -6.42 13.85
N PHE A 47 -4.25 -6.15 12.75
CA PHE A 47 -5.61 -5.60 12.79
C PHE A 47 -6.64 -6.60 13.32
N ARG A 48 -6.55 -7.88 12.92
CA ARG A 48 -7.38 -8.95 13.50
C ARG A 48 -7.15 -9.08 15.00
N ASP A 49 -5.90 -9.06 15.44
CA ASP A 49 -5.56 -9.24 16.85
C ASP A 49 -6.02 -8.04 17.70
N ALA A 50 -5.90 -6.82 17.16
CA ALA A 50 -6.47 -5.62 17.79
C ALA A 50 -8.00 -5.73 17.94
N ALA A 51 -8.69 -6.34 16.98
CA ALA A 51 -10.13 -6.55 17.02
C ALA A 51 -10.61 -7.46 18.16
N ARG A 52 -9.72 -8.24 18.78
CA ARG A 52 -10.02 -9.01 20.00
C ARG A 52 -10.23 -8.11 21.23
N ILE A 53 -9.74 -6.86 21.18
CA ILE A 53 -9.80 -5.89 22.27
C ILE A 53 -10.80 -4.77 21.95
N GLU A 54 -10.82 -4.27 20.72
CA GLU A 54 -11.67 -3.17 20.27
C GLU A 54 -12.45 -3.55 19.02
N TYR A 55 -13.78 -3.38 19.04
CA TYR A 55 -14.66 -3.75 17.93
C TYR A 55 -14.21 -3.14 16.59
N SER A 56 -14.04 -4.00 15.59
CA SER A 56 -13.75 -3.63 14.20
C SER A 56 -14.76 -4.31 13.29
N PRO A 57 -15.67 -3.57 12.61
CA PRO A 57 -16.70 -4.17 11.77
C PRO A 57 -16.16 -5.16 10.73
N PHE A 58 -14.96 -4.89 10.21
CA PHE A 58 -14.30 -5.74 9.23
C PHE A 58 -13.58 -6.93 9.88
N PHE A 59 -12.90 -6.72 11.02
CA PHE A 59 -12.03 -7.75 11.59
C PHE A 59 -12.72 -8.68 12.62
N ASP A 60 -13.79 -8.22 13.25
CA ASP A 60 -14.58 -8.97 14.24
C ASP A 60 -15.01 -10.38 13.77
N PRO A 61 -15.52 -10.56 12.54
CA PRO A 61 -15.91 -11.89 12.06
C PRO A 61 -14.77 -12.91 12.03
N TRP A 62 -13.51 -12.45 12.07
CA TRP A 62 -12.33 -13.32 11.94
C TRP A 62 -11.59 -13.57 13.25
N ILE A 63 -11.97 -12.93 14.36
CA ILE A 63 -11.20 -13.00 15.63
C ILE A 63 -11.13 -14.42 16.22
N ASN A 64 -12.12 -15.27 15.92
CA ASN A 64 -12.24 -16.65 16.37
C ASN A 64 -11.75 -17.67 15.32
N VAL A 65 -11.28 -17.22 14.16
CA VAL A 65 -10.66 -18.10 13.15
C VAL A 65 -9.29 -18.53 13.66
N ALA A 66 -8.97 -19.82 13.50
CA ALA A 66 -7.66 -20.37 13.86
C ALA A 66 -6.53 -19.60 13.16
N ASP A 67 -5.42 -19.39 13.85
CA ASP A 67 -4.33 -18.54 13.37
C ASP A 67 -3.73 -19.04 12.05
N GLU A 68 -3.58 -20.35 11.89
CA GLU A 68 -3.06 -20.97 10.66
C GLU A 68 -4.01 -20.74 9.48
N LEU A 69 -5.32 -20.92 9.72
CA LEU A 69 -6.33 -20.70 8.68
C LEU A 69 -6.42 -19.23 8.29
N PHE A 70 -6.35 -18.31 9.26
CA PHE A 70 -6.36 -16.89 8.96
C PHE A 70 -5.11 -16.44 8.19
N LEU A 71 -3.94 -16.99 8.53
CA LEU A 71 -2.71 -16.75 7.78
C LEU A 71 -2.82 -17.25 6.33
N GLU A 72 -3.40 -18.43 6.11
CA GLU A 72 -3.67 -18.96 4.76
C GLU A 72 -4.61 -18.04 3.98
N MET A 73 -5.65 -17.54 4.63
CA MET A 73 -6.60 -16.59 4.03
C MET A 73 -5.93 -15.25 3.70
N ALA A 74 -5.09 -14.71 4.57
CA ALA A 74 -4.33 -13.48 4.32
C ALA A 74 -3.37 -13.65 3.14
N ASN A 75 -2.66 -14.78 3.07
CA ASN A 75 -1.82 -15.12 1.93
C ASN A 75 -2.63 -15.21 0.63
N SER A 76 -3.79 -15.88 0.68
CA SER A 76 -4.69 -15.99 -0.47
C SER A 76 -5.20 -14.62 -0.93
N ALA A 77 -5.51 -13.71 0.00
CA ALA A 77 -5.93 -12.35 -0.31
C ALA A 77 -4.79 -11.53 -0.96
N TRP A 78 -3.53 -11.74 -0.57
CA TRP A 78 -2.39 -11.18 -1.28
C TRP A 78 -2.35 -11.71 -2.72
N ASP A 79 -2.29 -13.03 -2.87
CA ASP A 79 -2.08 -13.71 -4.16
C ASP A 79 -3.21 -13.47 -5.17
N LEU A 80 -4.45 -13.39 -4.70
CA LEU A 80 -5.63 -13.29 -5.57
C LEU A 80 -6.10 -11.86 -5.82
N VAL A 81 -5.68 -10.89 -4.99
CA VAL A 81 -6.20 -9.51 -5.06
C VAL A 81 -5.08 -8.49 -5.13
N ASN A 82 -4.20 -8.46 -4.14
CA ASN A 82 -3.21 -7.38 -4.02
C ASN A 82 -2.08 -7.53 -5.05
N LEU A 83 -1.57 -8.74 -5.24
CA LEU A 83 -0.50 -9.01 -6.19
C LEU A 83 -0.93 -8.77 -7.65
N PRO A 84 -2.10 -9.26 -8.13
CA PRO A 84 -2.59 -8.91 -9.46
C PRO A 84 -2.78 -7.40 -9.61
N ASN A 85 -3.33 -6.72 -8.59
CA ASN A 85 -3.50 -5.28 -8.66
C ASN A 85 -2.15 -4.53 -8.71
N LEU A 86 -1.16 -5.00 -7.97
CA LEU A 86 0.20 -4.47 -7.97
C LEU A 86 0.80 -4.56 -9.39
N VAL A 87 0.85 -5.76 -9.94
CA VAL A 87 1.50 -6.05 -11.22
C VAL A 87 0.75 -5.43 -12.40
N ASP A 88 -0.57 -5.50 -12.40
CA ASP A 88 -1.37 -5.12 -13.56
C ASP A 88 -1.74 -3.63 -13.56
N ASN A 89 -1.87 -2.99 -12.39
CA ASN A 89 -2.45 -1.64 -12.28
C ASN A 89 -1.60 -0.62 -11.52
N ILE A 90 -0.68 -1.02 -10.64
CA ILE A 90 0.11 -0.09 -9.81
C ILE A 90 1.53 0.07 -10.40
N GLU A 91 2.30 -1.00 -10.47
CA GLU A 91 3.69 -1.00 -10.96
C GLU A 91 3.86 -0.42 -12.37
N PRO A 92 2.94 -0.67 -13.34
CA PRO A 92 3.05 -0.09 -14.68
C PRO A 92 3.05 1.44 -14.69
N ASN A 93 2.49 2.06 -13.65
CA ASN A 93 2.43 3.51 -13.50
C ASN A 93 3.67 4.09 -12.78
N ARG A 94 4.56 3.26 -12.20
CA ARG A 94 5.80 3.71 -11.54
C ARG A 94 6.64 4.66 -12.41
N PRO A 95 6.80 4.45 -13.73
CA PRO A 95 7.54 5.39 -14.57
C PRO A 95 6.91 6.79 -14.71
N LEU A 96 5.66 6.99 -14.29
CA LEU A 96 4.99 8.30 -14.31
C LEU A 96 5.30 9.15 -13.07
N ALA A 97 6.00 8.58 -12.07
CA ALA A 97 6.36 9.30 -10.86
C ALA A 97 7.55 10.25 -11.07
N HIS A 98 7.49 11.43 -10.46
CA HIS A 98 8.61 12.37 -10.39
C HIS A 98 9.72 11.85 -9.46
N ALA A 99 9.34 11.17 -8.38
CA ALA A 99 10.28 10.51 -7.48
C ALA A 99 9.86 9.06 -7.17
N VAL A 100 10.85 8.18 -7.07
CA VAL A 100 10.67 6.81 -6.58
C VAL A 100 11.49 6.66 -5.30
N ILE A 101 10.83 6.25 -4.22
CA ILE A 101 11.48 5.94 -2.93
C ILE A 101 11.42 4.43 -2.75
N GLU A 102 12.58 3.79 -2.70
CA GLU A 102 12.70 2.35 -2.48
C GLU A 102 12.91 2.07 -0.98
N TRP A 103 12.17 1.11 -0.45
CA TRP A 103 12.20 0.72 0.96
C TRP A 103 12.80 -0.68 1.16
N GLU A 104 13.54 -0.84 2.25
CA GLU A 104 14.02 -2.12 2.78
C GLU A 104 12.99 -2.77 3.70
N ALA A 105 13.14 -4.07 3.98
CA ALA A 105 12.22 -4.85 4.80
C ALA A 105 11.97 -4.31 6.22
N ASP A 106 12.92 -3.56 6.78
CA ASP A 106 12.83 -2.91 8.10
C ASP A 106 12.19 -1.52 8.05
N HIS A 107 11.54 -1.16 6.93
CA HIS A 107 10.97 0.15 6.64
C HIS A 107 12.01 1.29 6.62
N THR A 108 13.29 0.99 6.37
CA THR A 108 14.26 2.04 6.04
C THR A 108 14.26 2.33 4.55
N ILE A 109 14.68 3.54 4.16
CA ILE A 109 14.79 3.93 2.76
C ILE A 109 16.10 3.37 2.21
N ARG A 110 16.02 2.51 1.20
CA ARG A 110 17.17 2.01 0.41
C ARG A 110 17.72 3.11 -0.49
N SER A 111 16.84 3.76 -1.26
CA SER A 111 17.23 4.73 -2.27
C SER A 111 16.12 5.74 -2.55
N ILE A 112 16.51 6.90 -3.09
CA ILE A 112 15.59 7.90 -3.64
C ILE A 112 16.10 8.27 -5.02
N THR A 113 15.26 8.08 -6.04
CA THR A 113 15.53 8.52 -7.40
C THR A 113 14.56 9.63 -7.77
N ILE A 114 15.09 10.78 -8.17
CA ILE A 114 14.31 11.94 -8.63
C ILE A 114 14.57 12.12 -10.12
N ARG A 115 13.49 12.34 -10.88
CA ARG A 115 13.56 12.66 -12.31
C ARG A 115 13.35 14.15 -12.47
N GLU A 116 14.20 14.80 -13.27
CA GLU A 116 13.95 16.19 -13.65
C GLU A 116 12.81 16.22 -14.66
N SER A 117 11.78 16.99 -14.36
CA SER A 117 10.73 17.34 -15.32
C SER A 117 11.37 18.23 -16.39
N SER A 118 11.35 17.77 -17.65
CA SER A 118 11.77 18.59 -18.80
C SER A 118 10.76 19.68 -19.11
#